data_AF-A0AAT9FZC0-F1
#
_entry.id   AF-A0AAT9FZC0-F1
#
_cell.length_a   1.000
_cell.length_b   1.000
_cell.length_c   1.000
_cell.angle_alpha   90.00
_cell.angle_beta   90.00
_cell.angle_gamma   90.00
#
_symmetry.space_group_name_H-M   'P 1'
#
loop_
_entity.id
_entity.type
_entity.pdbx_description
1 polymer ?
#
loop_
_entity_poly.entity_id
_entity_poly.type
_entity_poly.pdbx_seq_one_letter_code
_entity_poly.pdbx_strand_id
1 'polypeptide(L)'
;MSKDYKILQIGIDNWAHHYDIPENMDWYYFCPNSPLALCKMMEMNSITNFHAILVEDGQYIRDLLPFIHHIEPYTLLYSQDFKTTDLAIIDLLKKRCAQAIDFSDPQQLVNDLSTSLFGGGYGDKLFPSTIQIRSSFRGTISYQGFDNVNLEGNFGDSFQQIAYWPDNFIVYKNFPIELWLEFEKQGNCEFRFVIRKIWAGAVDDFFEEKIYNESELKKAIVVDNEEIDVFLSVSIEARGCGSLTLGNLHQRWSRRQFGKFFLGGNILHDKNRDEINYFFHPGDFKPPLAVYFAGYRPAEGFEGYFMMKNLGCPFLLFSDPRLEGGAFYLGSEELENKIKETIQYYLDYLGLTSKDLILSGLSMGTFPSLYYGAAFEPRAVIVGKPLANIGTIARRGRLEAPGVFNTSFDVLKHQTGGVSYQHMDDLDQRFWNTFKKADFTQTTFGLSYMKDEDMDSRAYDQLVEHLCYTGAKILSKGTSGRHNDDTATNVAWFLHFYSMVLGSEFGRGDK
;
A
#
# COMPACT_ATOMS: atom_id res chain seq x y z
N MET A 1 32.42 -6.46 8.32
CA MET A 1 30.97 -6.61 8.08
C MET A 1 30.70 -6.22 6.64
N SER A 2 29.80 -6.89 5.92
CA SER A 2 29.45 -6.45 4.56
C SER A 2 28.81 -5.07 4.68
N LYS A 3 29.23 -4.13 3.83
CA LYS A 3 28.51 -2.87 3.67
C LYS A 3 27.30 -3.18 2.78
N ASP A 4 26.12 -2.97 3.32
CA ASP A 4 24.86 -3.40 2.69
C ASP A 4 24.30 -2.32 1.76
N TYR A 5 24.58 -1.03 2.04
CA TYR A 5 24.02 0.10 1.29
C TYR A 5 25.10 0.99 0.67
N LYS A 6 25.11 1.09 -0.66
CA LYS A 6 25.92 2.09 -1.38
C LYS A 6 25.23 3.45 -1.41
N ILE A 7 25.83 4.47 -0.82
CA ILE A 7 25.33 5.84 -0.73
C ILE A 7 26.24 6.76 -1.54
N LEU A 8 25.66 7.55 -2.43
CA LEU A 8 26.39 8.60 -3.16
C LEU A 8 26.04 9.95 -2.57
N GLN A 9 27.05 10.75 -2.24
CA GLN A 9 26.91 12.14 -1.85
C GLN A 9 27.58 13.03 -2.91
N ILE A 10 26.83 14.01 -3.42
CA ILE A 10 27.37 15.09 -4.26
C ILE A 10 27.21 16.40 -3.50
N GLY A 11 28.34 17.03 -3.16
CA GLY A 11 28.36 18.24 -2.35
C GLY A 11 29.77 18.80 -2.21
N ILE A 12 29.88 19.98 -1.59
CA ILE A 12 31.17 20.69 -1.44
C ILE A 12 32.07 20.02 -0.39
N ASP A 13 31.47 19.50 0.68
CA ASP A 13 32.18 18.85 1.79
C ASP A 13 31.71 17.40 1.95
N ASN A 14 32.66 16.51 2.25
CA ASN A 14 32.37 15.10 2.49
C ASN A 14 31.78 14.93 3.90
N TRP A 15 30.53 14.49 3.97
CA TRP A 15 29.83 14.27 5.24
C TRP A 15 30.53 13.23 6.13
N ALA A 16 31.25 12.26 5.54
CA ALA A 16 32.02 11.29 6.31
C ALA A 16 33.19 11.91 7.11
N HIS A 17 33.51 13.18 6.92
CA HIS A 17 34.48 13.91 7.75
C HIS A 17 33.84 14.63 8.96
N HIS A 18 32.51 14.76 8.97
CA HIS A 18 31.79 15.59 9.93
C HIS A 18 30.74 14.82 10.73
N TYR A 19 30.26 13.69 10.20
CA TYR A 19 29.18 12.90 10.75
C TYR A 19 29.60 11.42 10.87
N ASP A 20 28.98 10.73 11.82
CA ASP A 20 29.18 9.31 12.03
C ASP A 20 28.41 8.54 10.96
N ILE A 21 29.14 7.86 10.07
CA ILE A 21 28.56 7.02 9.01
C ILE A 21 28.35 5.61 9.55
N PRO A 22 27.11 5.09 9.58
CA PRO A 22 26.81 3.74 10.03
C PRO A 22 27.59 2.67 9.28
N GLU A 23 28.02 1.63 9.99
CA GLU A 23 28.92 0.59 9.45
C GLU A 23 28.33 -0.21 8.27
N ASN A 24 27.00 -0.21 8.13
CA ASN A 24 26.30 -0.86 7.03
C ASN A 24 26.27 -0.01 5.74
N MET A 25 26.82 1.21 5.75
CA MET A 25 26.87 2.10 4.60
C MET A 25 28.26 2.16 3.95
N ASP A 26 28.26 2.03 2.62
CA ASP A 26 29.40 2.35 1.76
C ASP A 26 29.24 3.76 1.19
N TRP A 27 30.04 4.70 1.71
CA TRP A 27 29.91 6.12 1.40
C TRP A 27 30.82 6.54 0.25
N TYR A 28 30.21 6.98 -0.85
CA TYR A 28 30.88 7.52 -2.02
C TYR A 28 30.66 9.02 -2.07
N TYR A 29 31.75 9.80 -2.09
CA TYR A 29 31.70 11.25 -2.15
C TYR A 29 32.29 11.78 -3.45
N PHE A 30 31.60 12.75 -4.08
CA PHE A 30 32.10 13.47 -5.24
C PHE A 30 31.93 14.98 -5.05
N CYS A 31 33.03 15.68 -5.30
CA CYS A 31 33.01 17.13 -5.45
C CYS A 31 32.18 17.49 -6.70
N PRO A 32 31.39 18.58 -6.68
CA PRO A 32 30.49 18.88 -7.77
C PRO A 32 31.22 19.22 -9.07
N ASN A 33 30.48 19.22 -10.18
CA ASN A 33 30.94 19.42 -11.55
C ASN A 33 31.95 18.35 -12.02
N SER A 34 31.86 17.14 -11.48
CA SER A 34 32.79 16.03 -11.79
C SER A 34 32.13 14.76 -12.36
N PRO A 35 31.16 14.85 -13.30
CA PRO A 35 30.40 13.69 -13.76
C PRO A 35 31.27 12.60 -14.42
N LEU A 36 32.36 12.98 -15.11
CA LEU A 36 33.27 12.02 -15.73
C LEU A 36 34.02 11.16 -14.70
N ALA A 37 34.40 11.76 -13.56
CA ALA A 37 35.05 11.05 -12.48
C ALA A 37 34.09 10.05 -11.83
N LEU A 38 32.84 10.47 -11.65
CA LEU A 38 31.77 9.61 -11.13
C LEU A 38 31.52 8.40 -12.04
N CYS A 39 31.38 8.61 -13.36
CA CYS A 39 31.22 7.50 -14.31
C CYS A 39 32.39 6.51 -14.25
N LYS A 40 33.64 7.00 -14.26
CA LYS A 40 34.82 6.13 -14.16
C LYS A 40 34.84 5.33 -12.86
N MET A 41 34.45 5.94 -11.74
CA MET A 41 34.37 5.24 -10.45
C MET A 41 33.30 4.14 -10.48
N MET A 42 32.11 4.44 -11.02
CA MET A 42 31.05 3.44 -11.17
C MET A 42 31.52 2.25 -12.01
N GLU A 43 32.24 2.48 -13.11
CA GLU A 43 32.84 1.43 -13.94
C GLU A 43 33.90 0.63 -13.17
N MET A 44 34.85 1.30 -12.52
CA MET A 44 35.95 0.66 -11.79
C MET A 44 35.45 -0.21 -10.63
N ASN A 45 34.43 0.27 -9.91
CA ASN A 45 33.87 -0.42 -8.75
C ASN A 45 32.67 -1.30 -9.10
N SER A 46 32.34 -1.46 -10.40
CA SER A 46 31.19 -2.22 -10.88
C SER A 46 29.86 -1.83 -10.20
N ILE A 47 29.67 -0.53 -9.98
CA ILE A 47 28.46 0.02 -9.35
C ILE A 47 27.41 0.25 -10.44
N THR A 48 26.33 -0.50 -10.37
CA THR A 48 25.18 -0.37 -11.28
C THR A 48 24.15 0.66 -10.81
N ASN A 49 24.01 0.83 -9.50
CA ASN A 49 23.05 1.72 -8.85
C ASN A 49 23.51 2.06 -7.41
N PHE A 50 22.91 3.11 -6.86
CA PHE A 50 23.04 3.51 -5.45
C PHE A 50 21.71 3.31 -4.74
N HIS A 51 21.76 3.00 -3.43
CA HIS A 51 20.55 2.87 -2.61
C HIS A 51 19.98 4.24 -2.25
N ALA A 52 20.86 5.24 -2.10
CA ALA A 52 20.49 6.65 -2.01
C ALA A 52 21.55 7.53 -2.66
N ILE A 53 21.10 8.64 -3.25
CA ILE A 53 21.93 9.71 -3.79
C ILE A 53 21.52 10.99 -3.07
N LEU A 54 22.46 11.63 -2.38
CA LEU A 54 22.26 12.86 -1.61
C LEU A 54 22.83 14.04 -2.38
N VAL A 55 22.00 15.05 -2.63
CA VAL A 55 22.41 16.31 -3.24
C VAL A 55 21.88 17.47 -2.40
N GLU A 56 22.73 18.02 -1.54
CA GLU A 56 22.37 19.12 -0.62
C GLU A 56 22.08 20.41 -1.39
N ASP A 57 22.99 20.81 -2.27
CA ASP A 57 22.77 21.93 -3.18
C ASP A 57 22.26 21.42 -4.53
N GLY A 58 20.96 21.59 -4.76
CA GLY A 58 20.28 21.05 -5.94
C GLY A 58 20.82 21.53 -7.28
N GLN A 59 21.64 22.58 -7.35
CA GLN A 59 22.30 22.97 -8.60
C GLN A 59 23.20 21.85 -9.16
N TYR A 60 23.72 20.98 -8.28
CA TYR A 60 24.59 19.87 -8.62
C TYR A 60 23.85 18.60 -9.08
N ILE A 61 22.51 18.60 -9.08
CA ILE A 61 21.71 17.53 -9.70
C ILE A 61 22.10 17.36 -11.18
N ARG A 62 22.58 18.43 -11.83
CA ARG A 62 23.06 18.40 -13.22
C ARG A 62 24.16 17.35 -13.44
N ASP A 63 24.99 17.05 -12.45
CA ASP A 63 26.04 16.04 -12.54
C ASP A 63 25.50 14.62 -12.74
N LEU A 64 24.23 14.40 -12.42
CA LEU A 64 23.54 13.12 -12.56
C LEU A 64 22.98 12.89 -13.97
N LEU A 65 22.85 13.93 -14.80
CA LEU A 65 22.27 13.83 -16.15
C LEU A 65 22.94 12.77 -17.04
N PRO A 66 24.29 12.65 -17.08
CA PRO A 66 24.96 11.70 -17.97
C PRO A 66 24.67 10.22 -17.70
N PHE A 67 24.21 9.87 -16.50
CA PHE A 67 23.91 8.49 -16.12
C PHE A 67 22.52 8.36 -15.47
N ILE A 68 21.58 9.23 -15.86
CA ILE A 68 20.20 9.20 -15.37
C ILE A 68 19.58 7.80 -15.39
N HIS A 69 19.96 6.93 -16.33
CA HIS A 69 19.50 5.53 -16.45
C HIS A 69 19.91 4.61 -15.30
N HIS A 70 20.93 4.98 -14.51
CA HIS A 70 21.39 4.24 -13.32
C HIS A 70 20.74 4.69 -12.02
N ILE A 71 19.90 5.73 -12.07
CA ILE A 71 19.17 6.26 -10.94
C ILE A 71 17.83 5.55 -10.90
N GLU A 72 17.63 4.72 -9.87
CA GLU A 72 16.33 4.10 -9.63
C GLU A 72 15.33 5.16 -9.13
N PRO A 73 14.04 5.00 -9.41
CA PRO A 73 13.02 5.90 -8.86
C PRO A 73 13.11 5.98 -7.33
N TYR A 74 12.87 7.17 -6.79
CA TYR A 74 12.87 7.46 -5.35
C TYR A 74 14.23 7.37 -4.63
N THR A 75 15.34 7.03 -5.30
CA THR A 75 16.65 6.97 -4.63
C THR A 75 17.40 8.30 -4.62
N LEU A 76 16.96 9.29 -5.40
CA LEU A 76 17.54 10.64 -5.39
C LEU A 76 16.87 11.51 -4.34
N LEU A 77 17.64 11.98 -3.37
CA LEU A 77 17.23 12.87 -2.28
C LEU A 77 17.91 14.24 -2.48
N TYR A 78 17.10 15.30 -2.53
CA TYR A 78 17.59 16.66 -2.76
C TYR A 78 16.97 17.65 -1.76
N SER A 79 17.63 18.77 -1.51
CA SER A 79 17.13 19.77 -0.55
C SER A 79 15.74 20.28 -0.92
N GLN A 80 14.82 20.21 0.04
CA GLN A 80 13.45 20.70 -0.09
C GLN A 80 13.33 22.21 -0.38
N ASP A 81 14.38 22.98 -0.04
CA ASP A 81 14.42 24.43 -0.27
C ASP A 81 14.88 24.78 -1.70
N PHE A 82 15.38 23.78 -2.45
CA PHE A 82 15.88 24.00 -3.80
C PHE A 82 14.76 24.33 -4.78
N LYS A 83 14.94 25.45 -5.50
CA LYS A 83 14.06 25.88 -6.58
C LYS A 83 14.88 26.13 -7.83
N THR A 84 14.39 25.64 -8.96
CA THR A 84 15.06 25.81 -10.25
C THR A 84 14.05 26.06 -11.35
N THR A 85 14.49 26.77 -12.39
CA THR A 85 13.78 26.93 -13.67
C THR A 85 14.43 26.10 -14.78
N ASP A 86 15.50 25.36 -14.46
CA ASP A 86 16.18 24.47 -15.39
C ASP A 86 15.31 23.26 -15.72
N LEU A 87 14.80 23.23 -16.95
CA LEU A 87 13.93 22.17 -17.44
C LEU A 87 14.58 20.78 -17.41
N ALA A 88 15.91 20.68 -17.58
CA ALA A 88 16.58 19.39 -17.54
C ALA A 88 16.61 18.80 -16.13
N ILE A 89 16.82 19.65 -15.12
CA ILE A 89 16.78 19.23 -13.71
C ILE A 89 15.34 18.89 -13.31
N ILE A 90 14.37 19.74 -13.68
CA ILE A 90 12.94 19.47 -13.41
C ILE A 90 12.52 18.13 -14.03
N ASP A 91 12.90 17.87 -15.28
CA ASP A 91 12.59 16.62 -15.99
C ASP A 91 13.24 15.40 -15.30
N LEU A 92 14.50 15.52 -14.86
CA LEU A 92 15.18 14.46 -14.11
C LEU A 92 14.48 14.17 -12.79
N LEU A 93 14.20 15.19 -11.97
CA LEU A 93 13.54 15.05 -10.67
C LEU A 93 12.17 14.38 -10.85
N LYS A 94 11.42 14.78 -11.87
CA LYS A 94 10.13 14.20 -12.23
C LYS A 94 10.28 12.73 -12.67
N LYS A 95 11.13 12.43 -13.65
CA LYS A 95 11.32 11.07 -14.19
C LYS A 95 11.93 10.07 -13.21
N ARG A 96 12.60 10.56 -12.17
CA ARG A 96 13.18 9.74 -11.10
C ARG A 96 12.40 9.78 -9.80
N CYS A 97 11.24 10.46 -9.78
CA CYS A 97 10.44 10.62 -8.58
C CYS A 97 11.31 10.99 -7.36
N ALA A 98 12.22 11.94 -7.59
CA ALA A 98 13.19 12.36 -6.57
C ALA A 98 12.47 12.93 -5.35
N GLN A 99 13.01 12.68 -4.16
CA GLN A 99 12.41 13.08 -2.91
C GLN A 99 13.05 14.38 -2.41
N ALA A 100 12.20 15.39 -2.17
CA ALA A 100 12.60 16.60 -1.46
C ALA A 100 12.72 16.27 0.04
N ILE A 101 13.89 16.52 0.63
CA ILE A 101 14.21 16.18 2.02
C ILE A 101 14.77 17.41 2.74
N ASP A 102 14.57 17.48 4.05
CA ASP A 102 15.24 18.44 4.92
C ASP A 102 16.68 17.99 5.23
N PHE A 103 17.66 18.83 4.89
CA PHE A 103 19.08 18.59 5.15
C PHE A 103 19.58 19.31 6.41
N SER A 104 18.69 19.93 7.20
CA SER A 104 19.05 20.70 8.40
C SER A 104 19.68 19.86 9.53
N ASP A 105 19.40 18.56 9.57
CA ASP A 105 20.03 17.59 10.48
C ASP A 105 20.64 16.40 9.70
N PRO A 106 21.85 16.56 9.16
CA PRO A 106 22.53 15.52 8.39
C PRO A 106 22.77 14.22 9.18
N GLN A 107 23.07 14.31 10.49
CA GLN A 107 23.34 13.13 11.30
C GLN A 107 22.07 12.29 11.45
N GLN A 108 20.93 12.93 11.74
CA GLN A 108 19.66 12.21 11.82
C GLN A 108 19.27 11.61 10.45
N LEU A 109 19.48 12.34 9.35
CA LEU A 109 19.21 11.84 8.01
C LEU A 109 20.02 10.58 7.66
N VAL A 110 21.32 10.58 7.98
CA VAL A 110 22.19 9.42 7.78
C VAL A 110 21.73 8.22 8.62
N ASN A 111 21.38 8.45 9.89
CA ASN A 111 20.86 7.40 10.77
C ASN A 111 19.53 6.83 10.26
N ASP A 112 18.61 7.68 9.83
CA ASP A 112 17.32 7.27 9.27
C ASP A 112 17.47 6.45 7.99
N LEU A 113 18.37 6.84 7.09
CA LEU A 113 18.66 6.11 5.86
C LEU A 113 19.25 4.72 6.15
N SER A 114 20.07 4.58 7.18
CA SER A 114 20.72 3.31 7.53
C SER A 114 19.74 2.20 7.91
N THR A 115 18.51 2.58 8.26
CA THR A 115 17.43 1.66 8.66
C THR A 115 16.22 1.71 7.72
N SER A 116 16.27 2.50 6.65
CA SER A 116 15.12 2.71 5.75
C SER A 116 15.35 2.27 4.30
N LEU A 117 16.58 1.88 3.92
CA LEU A 117 16.97 1.52 2.55
C LEU A 117 16.89 0.02 2.23
N PHE A 118 16.34 -0.78 3.15
CA PHE A 118 16.20 -2.23 2.98
C PHE A 118 15.41 -2.62 1.73
N GLY A 119 15.66 -3.81 1.18
CA GLY A 119 14.86 -4.38 0.09
C GLY A 119 13.53 -4.97 0.58
N GLY A 120 12.51 -5.00 -0.28
CA GLY A 120 11.20 -5.56 0.04
C GLY A 120 10.39 -4.69 1.02
N GLY A 121 9.45 -5.30 1.73
CA GLY A 121 8.64 -4.65 2.75
C GLY A 121 7.82 -5.68 3.51
N TYR A 122 7.42 -5.35 4.73
CA TYR A 122 6.61 -6.22 5.57
C TYR A 122 5.54 -5.41 6.30
N GLY A 123 4.37 -6.01 6.44
CA GLY A 123 3.39 -5.60 7.42
C GLY A 123 2.41 -6.73 7.71
N ASP A 124 1.84 -6.69 8.90
CA ASP A 124 0.73 -7.53 9.32
C ASP A 124 -0.15 -6.72 10.29
N LYS A 125 -1.10 -7.39 10.93
CA LYS A 125 -1.95 -6.77 11.93
C LYS A 125 -2.27 -7.71 13.08
N LEU A 126 -2.50 -7.12 14.24
CA LEU A 126 -3.11 -7.78 15.37
C LEU A 126 -4.62 -7.55 15.32
N PHE A 127 -5.36 -8.65 15.18
CA PHE A 127 -6.81 -8.63 15.02
C PHE A 127 -7.54 -8.24 16.31
N PRO A 128 -8.73 -7.62 16.22
CA PRO A 128 -9.56 -7.33 17.38
C PRO A 128 -9.89 -8.58 18.22
N SER A 129 -9.98 -9.75 17.58
CA SER A 129 -10.25 -11.03 18.24
C SER A 129 -9.15 -11.48 19.22
N THR A 130 -7.94 -10.92 19.13
CA THR A 130 -6.84 -11.21 20.05
C THR A 130 -6.79 -10.25 21.24
N ILE A 131 -7.57 -9.16 21.20
CA ILE A 131 -7.62 -8.17 22.28
C ILE A 131 -8.18 -8.81 23.55
N GLN A 132 -7.44 -8.70 24.66
CA GLN A 132 -7.93 -9.06 25.98
C GLN A 132 -8.49 -7.83 26.69
N ILE A 133 -9.76 -7.91 27.07
CA ILE A 133 -10.45 -6.87 27.83
C ILE A 133 -10.30 -7.17 29.31
N ARG A 134 -10.00 -6.13 30.09
CA ARG A 134 -9.77 -6.28 31.54
C ARG A 134 -11.03 -6.84 32.22
N SER A 135 -10.86 -7.88 33.03
CA SER A 135 -11.97 -8.57 33.73
C SER A 135 -12.77 -7.69 34.70
N SER A 136 -12.21 -6.54 35.11
CA SER A 136 -12.89 -5.55 35.93
C SER A 136 -13.80 -4.60 35.14
N PHE A 137 -13.76 -4.60 33.81
CA PHE A 137 -14.68 -3.80 32.99
C PHE A 137 -16.12 -4.27 33.22
N ARG A 138 -17.05 -3.31 33.36
CA ARG A 138 -18.48 -3.56 33.67
C ARG A 138 -19.43 -3.02 32.60
N GLY A 139 -18.88 -2.48 31.52
CA GLY A 139 -19.66 -2.04 30.37
C GLY A 139 -20.05 -3.20 29.44
N THR A 140 -20.58 -2.83 28.28
CA THR A 140 -20.93 -3.75 27.20
C THR A 140 -19.69 -4.01 26.34
N ILE A 141 -19.50 -5.27 25.95
CA ILE A 141 -18.48 -5.70 25.00
C ILE A 141 -19.21 -6.33 23.82
N SER A 142 -18.97 -5.83 22.61
CA SER A 142 -19.59 -6.37 21.40
C SER A 142 -18.58 -6.49 20.26
N TYR A 143 -18.34 -7.71 19.79
CA TYR A 143 -17.52 -7.98 18.61
C TYR A 143 -18.36 -7.87 17.35
N GLN A 144 -17.94 -7.02 16.41
CA GLN A 144 -18.61 -6.83 15.13
C GLN A 144 -17.95 -7.69 14.06
N GLY A 145 -18.07 -9.01 14.18
CA GLY A 145 -17.31 -9.93 13.33
C GLY A 145 -15.82 -9.94 13.72
N PHE A 146 -14.92 -10.05 12.75
CA PHE A 146 -13.48 -9.93 12.94
C PHE A 146 -12.95 -8.50 12.65
N ASP A 147 -13.84 -7.56 12.34
CA ASP A 147 -13.51 -6.17 11.98
C ASP A 147 -13.12 -5.33 13.21
N ASN A 148 -13.96 -5.33 14.26
CA ASN A 148 -13.71 -4.53 15.45
C ASN A 148 -14.39 -5.06 16.72
N VAL A 149 -13.93 -4.55 17.87
CA VAL A 149 -14.59 -4.71 19.17
C VAL A 149 -15.03 -3.36 19.71
N ASN A 150 -16.29 -3.28 20.12
CA ASN A 150 -16.88 -2.10 20.74
C ASN A 150 -16.98 -2.27 22.26
N LEU A 151 -16.46 -1.29 22.99
CA LEU A 151 -16.48 -1.19 24.45
C LEU A 151 -17.32 0.02 24.85
N GLU A 152 -18.49 -0.19 25.43
CA GLU A 152 -19.41 0.89 25.82
C GLU A 152 -19.66 0.89 27.32
N GLY A 153 -19.45 2.03 27.98
CA GLY A 153 -19.77 2.20 29.39
C GLY A 153 -18.90 3.24 30.09
N ASN A 154 -18.80 3.10 31.42
CA ASN A 154 -17.95 3.94 32.26
C ASN A 154 -16.56 3.31 32.43
N PHE A 155 -15.53 4.00 31.97
CA PHE A 155 -14.12 3.62 32.06
C PHE A 155 -13.44 4.15 33.33
N GLY A 156 -14.15 4.80 34.25
CA GLY A 156 -13.63 5.35 35.50
C GLY A 156 -13.16 6.81 35.40
N ASP A 157 -12.87 7.42 36.55
CA ASP A 157 -12.51 8.86 36.62
C ASP A 157 -11.05 9.14 36.21
N SER A 158 -10.16 8.16 36.37
CA SER A 158 -8.76 8.22 35.98
C SER A 158 -8.45 7.20 34.90
N PHE A 159 -7.41 7.46 34.10
CA PHE A 159 -6.94 6.48 33.12
C PHE A 159 -6.62 5.16 33.81
N GLN A 160 -7.20 4.09 33.28
CA GLN A 160 -6.91 2.72 33.67
C GLN A 160 -6.91 1.82 32.46
N GLN A 161 -6.10 0.77 32.48
CA GLN A 161 -6.12 -0.25 31.43
C GLN A 161 -7.52 -0.83 31.27
N ILE A 162 -7.99 -0.85 30.03
CA ILE A 162 -9.27 -1.44 29.63
C ILE A 162 -9.08 -2.60 28.66
N ALA A 163 -8.06 -2.55 27.82
CA ALA A 163 -7.76 -3.56 26.81
C ALA A 163 -6.25 -3.66 26.58
N TYR A 164 -5.77 -4.82 26.17
CA TYR A 164 -4.36 -5.04 25.82
C TYR A 164 -4.22 -6.20 24.83
N TRP A 165 -3.09 -6.25 24.13
CA TRP A 165 -2.73 -7.40 23.30
C TRP A 165 -1.84 -8.34 24.12
N PRO A 166 -2.19 -9.64 24.19
CA PRO A 166 -1.50 -10.59 25.06
C PRO A 166 -0.13 -11.01 24.53
N ASP A 167 0.04 -11.02 23.21
CA ASP A 167 1.30 -11.40 22.57
C ASP A 167 2.18 -10.17 22.36
N ASN A 168 3.48 -10.35 22.60
CA ASN A 168 4.47 -9.36 22.21
C ASN A 168 4.82 -9.50 20.73
N PHE A 169 5.15 -8.39 20.09
CA PHE A 169 5.72 -8.37 18.76
C PHE A 169 7.09 -7.68 18.76
N ILE A 170 7.91 -8.03 17.78
CA ILE A 170 9.35 -7.74 17.77
C ILE A 170 9.62 -6.49 16.93
N VAL A 171 10.42 -5.57 17.46
CA VAL A 171 11.16 -4.58 16.67
C VAL A 171 12.57 -5.12 16.49
N TYR A 172 12.90 -5.48 15.26
CA TYR A 172 14.22 -6.00 14.95
C TYR A 172 15.25 -4.87 14.94
N LYS A 173 16.50 -5.20 15.31
CA LYS A 173 17.63 -4.26 15.35
C LYS A 173 17.76 -3.34 14.13
N ASN A 174 17.43 -3.82 12.93
CA ASN A 174 17.63 -3.09 11.68
C ASN A 174 16.33 -2.60 11.03
N PHE A 175 15.18 -2.85 11.66
CA PHE A 175 13.87 -2.56 11.09
C PHE A 175 13.02 -1.82 12.12
N PRO A 176 13.09 -0.48 12.17
CA PRO A 176 12.10 0.29 12.90
C PRO A 176 10.72 -0.06 12.36
N ILE A 177 9.70 0.03 13.22
CA ILE A 177 8.33 -0.29 12.82
C ILE A 177 7.45 0.95 12.89
N GLU A 178 6.32 0.88 12.21
CA GLU A 178 5.23 1.82 12.36
C GLU A 178 3.97 1.09 12.83
N LEU A 179 3.23 1.72 13.74
CA LEU A 179 1.98 1.22 14.29
C LEU A 179 0.82 2.13 13.90
N TRP A 180 -0.26 1.54 13.38
CA TRP A 180 -1.51 2.22 13.08
C TRP A 180 -2.66 1.50 13.75
N LEU A 181 -3.33 2.19 14.69
CA LEU A 181 -4.53 1.68 15.34
C LEU A 181 -5.77 2.21 14.61
N GLU A 182 -6.62 1.30 14.13
CA GLU A 182 -7.99 1.59 13.72
C GLU A 182 -8.84 1.80 15.00
N PHE A 183 -9.51 2.95 15.12
CA PHE A 183 -10.40 3.20 16.25
C PHE A 183 -11.47 4.26 15.94
N GLU A 184 -12.59 4.16 16.65
CA GLU A 184 -13.61 5.21 16.72
C GLU A 184 -13.97 5.47 18.18
N LYS A 185 -14.26 6.73 18.51
CA LYS A 185 -14.65 7.15 19.86
C LYS A 185 -15.92 7.98 19.82
N GLN A 186 -16.87 7.67 20.69
CA GLN A 186 -18.10 8.44 20.88
C GLN A 186 -18.36 8.73 22.37
N GLY A 187 -18.95 9.88 22.66
CA GLY A 187 -19.28 10.30 24.02
C GLY A 187 -18.11 10.95 24.78
N ASN A 188 -18.31 11.15 26.08
CA ASN A 188 -17.38 11.87 26.95
C ASN A 188 -16.36 10.90 27.58
N CYS A 189 -15.58 10.25 26.73
CA CYS A 189 -14.45 9.43 27.14
C CYS A 189 -13.15 9.90 26.49
N GLU A 190 -12.03 9.51 27.09
CA GLU A 190 -10.69 9.71 26.56
C GLU A 190 -9.95 8.38 26.64
N PHE A 191 -9.07 8.12 25.67
CA PHE A 191 -8.17 6.98 25.74
C PHE A 191 -6.74 7.35 25.36
N ARG A 192 -5.79 6.52 25.79
CA ARG A 192 -4.37 6.61 25.46
C ARG A 192 -3.81 5.24 25.14
N PHE A 193 -2.90 5.20 24.18
CA PHE A 193 -2.16 4.02 23.76
C PHE A 193 -0.82 3.99 24.49
N VAL A 194 -0.52 2.88 25.16
CA VAL A 194 0.68 2.72 25.97
C VAL A 194 1.55 1.65 25.33
N ILE A 195 2.78 2.00 25.00
CA ILE A 195 3.80 1.08 24.46
C ILE A 195 4.90 0.92 25.50
N ARG A 196 5.25 -0.32 25.81
CA ARG A 196 6.41 -0.66 26.65
C ARG A 196 7.43 -1.47 25.85
N LYS A 197 8.70 -1.09 25.90
CA LYS A 197 9.81 -1.83 25.29
C LYS A 197 10.49 -2.73 26.31
N ILE A 198 10.66 -4.00 25.94
CA ILE A 198 11.26 -5.05 26.75
C ILE A 198 12.47 -5.59 25.98
N TRP A 199 13.62 -5.73 26.64
CA TRP A 199 14.81 -6.31 26.01
C TRP A 199 14.59 -7.78 25.68
N ALA A 200 15.11 -8.24 24.55
CA ALA A 200 15.11 -9.67 24.25
C ALA A 200 15.83 -10.46 25.36
N GLY A 201 15.11 -11.40 25.97
CA GLY A 201 15.60 -12.22 27.08
C GLY A 201 15.32 -11.67 28.49
N ALA A 202 14.76 -10.45 28.62
CA ALA A 202 14.23 -9.95 29.89
C ALA A 202 12.90 -10.64 30.25
N VAL A 203 12.61 -10.74 31.55
CA VAL A 203 11.40 -11.45 32.05
C VAL A 203 10.24 -10.49 32.29
N ASP A 204 10.47 -9.40 33.02
CA ASP A 204 9.42 -8.49 33.50
C ASP A 204 9.80 -6.99 33.50
N ASP A 205 11.09 -6.67 33.32
CA ASP A 205 11.56 -5.29 33.24
C ASP A 205 11.37 -4.69 31.83
N PHE A 206 10.64 -3.60 31.74
CA PHE A 206 10.64 -2.71 30.57
C PHE A 206 11.57 -1.51 30.82
N PHE A 207 12.32 -1.11 29.80
CA PHE A 207 13.28 -0.01 29.91
C PHE A 207 12.74 1.33 29.37
N GLU A 208 11.66 1.28 28.58
CA GLU A 208 10.97 2.45 28.05
C GLU A 208 9.46 2.24 28.11
N GLU A 209 8.73 3.28 28.54
CA GLU A 209 7.28 3.39 28.40
C GLU A 209 6.95 4.70 27.70
N LYS A 210 6.16 4.62 26.63
CA LYS A 210 5.65 5.78 25.90
C LYS A 210 4.13 5.76 25.88
N ILE A 211 3.54 6.93 26.13
CA ILE A 211 2.09 7.13 26.20
C ILE A 211 1.71 8.07 25.06
N TYR A 212 0.78 7.63 24.22
CA TYR A 212 0.28 8.37 23.07
C TYR A 212 -1.19 8.70 23.28
N ASN A 213 -1.52 9.99 23.23
CA ASN A 213 -2.90 10.46 23.32
C ASN A 213 -3.56 10.47 21.93
N GLU A 214 -4.87 10.66 21.89
CA GLU A 214 -5.67 10.66 20.65
C GLU A 214 -5.13 11.59 19.56
N SER A 215 -4.57 12.74 19.93
CA SER A 215 -3.98 13.69 18.96
C SER A 215 -2.75 13.13 18.25
N GLU A 216 -1.98 12.30 18.94
CA GLU A 216 -0.75 11.68 18.43
C GLU A 216 -1.09 10.47 17.56
N LEU A 217 -2.18 9.76 17.88
CA LEU A 217 -2.71 8.67 17.08
C LEU A 217 -3.29 9.12 15.72
N LYS A 218 -3.35 10.42 15.43
CA LYS A 218 -3.71 10.93 14.08
C LYS A 218 -2.69 10.54 13.01
N LYS A 219 -1.48 10.15 13.40
CA LYS A 219 -0.42 9.65 12.52
C LYS A 219 0.01 8.26 13.01
N ALA A 220 0.65 7.49 12.13
CA ALA A 220 1.30 6.25 12.55
C ALA A 220 2.40 6.54 13.58
N ILE A 221 2.50 5.70 14.60
CA ILE A 221 3.55 5.77 15.61
C ILE A 221 4.78 5.06 15.05
N VAL A 222 5.89 5.77 14.88
CA VAL A 222 7.17 5.14 14.56
C VAL A 222 7.83 4.69 15.85
N VAL A 223 8.14 3.40 15.95
CA VAL A 223 8.92 2.83 17.05
C VAL A 223 10.30 2.51 16.51
N ASP A 224 11.28 3.28 16.99
CA ASP A 224 12.68 3.09 16.62
C ASP A 224 13.21 1.74 17.12
N ASN A 225 14.09 1.15 16.30
CA ASN A 225 14.91 0.01 16.64
C ASN A 225 15.97 0.37 17.69
N GLU A 226 16.51 -0.66 18.35
CA GLU A 226 17.59 -0.53 19.33
C GLU A 226 18.82 -1.32 18.90
N GLU A 227 19.87 -1.35 19.73
CA GLU A 227 21.13 -2.07 19.45
C GLU A 227 20.95 -3.59 19.29
N ILE A 228 19.87 -4.13 19.84
CA ILE A 228 19.42 -5.52 19.75
C ILE A 228 17.90 -5.56 19.51
N ASP A 229 17.38 -6.73 19.18
CA ASP A 229 15.93 -6.94 19.03
C ASP A 229 15.21 -6.64 20.36
N VAL A 230 14.05 -6.00 20.26
CA VAL A 230 13.20 -5.66 21.42
C VAL A 230 11.77 -6.11 21.21
N PHE A 231 11.11 -6.46 22.31
CA PHE A 231 9.70 -6.82 22.32
C PHE A 231 8.84 -5.64 22.75
N LEU A 232 7.65 -5.53 22.14
CA LEU A 232 6.67 -4.53 22.50
C LEU A 232 5.49 -5.17 23.23
N SER A 233 5.11 -4.54 24.35
CA SER A 233 3.82 -4.75 25.00
C SER A 233 2.98 -3.51 24.76
N VAL A 234 1.75 -3.70 24.30
CA VAL A 234 0.84 -2.60 23.97
C VAL A 234 -0.49 -2.70 24.72
N SER A 235 -0.99 -1.56 25.17
CA SER A 235 -2.18 -1.46 26.01
C SER A 235 -3.00 -0.22 25.66
N ILE A 236 -4.31 -0.31 25.87
CA ILE A 236 -5.25 0.81 25.84
C ILE A 236 -5.64 1.12 27.27
N GLU A 237 -5.49 2.38 27.65
CA GLU A 237 -6.06 2.92 28.88
C GLU A 237 -7.13 3.94 28.55
N ALA A 238 -8.25 3.93 29.28
CA ALA A 238 -9.36 4.85 29.05
C ALA A 238 -9.90 5.42 30.37
N ARG A 239 -10.62 6.54 30.27
CA ARG A 239 -11.38 7.18 31.35
C ARG A 239 -12.66 7.83 30.80
N GLY A 240 -13.55 8.25 31.70
CA GLY A 240 -14.82 8.88 31.36
C GLY A 240 -15.90 7.86 30.99
N CYS A 241 -16.93 8.31 30.27
CA CYS A 241 -18.06 7.47 29.89
C CYS A 241 -18.43 7.67 28.43
N GLY A 242 -18.49 6.57 27.67
CA GLY A 242 -18.75 6.61 26.24
C GLY A 242 -18.58 5.26 25.58
N SER A 243 -18.26 5.28 24.30
CA SER A 243 -18.04 4.11 23.46
C SER A 243 -16.69 4.22 22.76
N LEU A 244 -15.90 3.14 22.83
CA LEU A 244 -14.61 3.00 22.15
C LEU A 244 -14.66 1.75 21.28
N THR A 245 -14.53 1.95 19.98
CA THR A 245 -14.39 0.87 19.00
C THR A 245 -12.92 0.73 18.66
N LEU A 246 -12.39 -0.50 18.76
CA LEU A 246 -11.01 -0.85 18.40
C LEU A 246 -11.04 -1.83 17.23
N GLY A 247 -10.43 -1.43 16.11
CA GLY A 247 -10.21 -2.27 14.93
C GLY A 247 -8.85 -2.96 14.99
N ASN A 248 -8.25 -3.17 13.82
CA ASN A 248 -6.93 -3.75 13.69
C ASN A 248 -5.84 -2.82 14.23
N LEU A 249 -4.82 -3.41 14.86
CA LEU A 249 -3.55 -2.74 15.10
C LEU A 249 -2.56 -3.21 14.04
N HIS A 250 -2.29 -2.38 13.05
CA HIS A 250 -1.32 -2.67 12.00
C HIS A 250 0.09 -2.45 12.52
N GLN A 251 1.01 -3.34 12.14
CA GLN A 251 2.44 -3.15 12.32
C GLN A 251 3.17 -3.36 10.98
N ARG A 252 4.07 -2.45 10.65
CA ARG A 252 4.80 -2.48 9.37
C ARG A 252 6.25 -2.09 9.60
N TRP A 253 7.15 -2.57 8.76
CA TRP A 253 8.50 -1.99 8.72
C TRP A 253 8.42 -0.57 8.21
N SER A 254 9.00 0.35 8.99
CA SER A 254 9.00 1.77 8.70
C SER A 254 10.20 2.12 7.82
N ARG A 255 9.93 2.85 6.74
CA ARG A 255 10.96 3.65 6.03
C ARG A 255 10.86 5.11 6.41
N ARG A 256 10.23 5.41 7.56
CA ARG A 256 10.02 6.77 8.08
C ARG A 256 9.33 7.64 7.03
N GLN A 257 10.00 8.70 6.59
CA GLN A 257 9.54 9.64 5.57
C GLN A 257 9.79 9.16 4.13
N PHE A 258 10.64 8.16 3.90
CA PHE A 258 11.09 7.78 2.56
C PHE A 258 10.12 6.88 1.79
N GLY A 259 9.05 6.40 2.44
CA GLY A 259 8.00 5.63 1.81
C GLY A 259 7.33 4.60 2.73
N LYS A 260 6.37 3.87 2.18
CA LYS A 260 5.56 2.85 2.84
C LYS A 260 5.66 1.54 2.07
N PHE A 261 6.10 0.47 2.72
CA PHE A 261 6.52 -0.82 2.13
C PHE A 261 7.69 -0.69 1.14
N PHE A 262 7.57 0.12 0.09
CA PHE A 262 8.64 0.48 -0.85
C PHE A 262 9.11 1.92 -0.61
N LEU A 263 10.34 2.24 -1.04
CA LEU A 263 10.77 3.64 -1.19
C LEU A 263 9.81 4.34 -2.16
N GLY A 264 9.24 5.48 -1.74
CA GLY A 264 8.21 6.19 -2.48
C GLY A 264 6.80 5.62 -2.41
N GLY A 265 6.55 4.55 -1.64
CA GLY A 265 5.20 4.05 -1.37
C GLY A 265 4.43 4.97 -0.43
N ASN A 266 3.11 4.98 -0.53
CA ASN A 266 2.22 5.90 0.19
C ASN A 266 0.98 5.19 0.72
N ILE A 267 0.27 5.87 1.63
CA ILE A 267 -0.99 5.42 2.22
C ILE A 267 -2.03 6.54 2.10
N LEU A 268 -3.21 6.20 1.59
CA LEU A 268 -4.40 7.02 1.65
C LEU A 268 -5.14 6.69 2.93
N HIS A 269 -5.60 7.71 3.65
CA HIS A 269 -6.47 7.56 4.81
C HIS A 269 -7.79 8.25 4.56
N ASP A 270 -8.89 7.79 5.14
CA ASP A 270 -10.11 8.58 5.26
C ASP A 270 -10.38 9.04 6.70
N LYS A 271 -11.50 9.74 6.92
CA LYS A 271 -11.94 10.17 8.25
C LYS A 271 -12.19 9.02 9.24
N ASN A 272 -12.45 7.81 8.76
CA ASN A 272 -12.69 6.61 9.58
C ASN A 272 -11.39 5.88 9.90
N ARG A 273 -10.24 6.39 9.42
CA ARG A 273 -8.91 5.80 9.56
C ARG A 273 -8.69 4.55 8.70
N ASP A 274 -9.57 4.31 7.74
CA ASP A 274 -9.39 3.27 6.73
C ASP A 274 -8.19 3.62 5.85
N GLU A 275 -7.36 2.62 5.56
CA GLU A 275 -6.15 2.78 4.77
C GLU A 275 -6.26 2.11 3.40
N ILE A 276 -5.68 2.73 2.37
CA ILE A 276 -5.37 2.10 1.07
C ILE A 276 -3.95 2.46 0.69
N ASN A 277 -3.11 1.47 0.46
CA ASN A 277 -1.72 1.66 0.10
C ASN A 277 -1.60 1.87 -1.41
N TYR A 278 -0.73 2.76 -1.86
CA TYR A 278 -0.38 2.91 -3.27
C TYR A 278 1.10 3.13 -3.54
N PHE A 279 1.57 2.70 -4.70
CA PHE A 279 2.94 2.91 -5.15
C PHE A 279 2.99 3.15 -6.65
N PHE A 280 3.59 4.26 -7.06
CA PHE A 280 3.81 4.60 -8.46
C PHE A 280 5.22 4.21 -8.90
N HIS A 281 5.37 3.77 -10.14
CA HIS A 281 6.67 3.60 -10.76
C HIS A 281 6.67 4.27 -12.13
N PRO A 282 7.63 5.17 -12.40
CA PRO A 282 7.63 6.00 -13.61
C PRO A 282 7.87 5.22 -14.91
N GLY A 283 8.43 4.02 -14.83
CA GLY A 283 8.72 3.20 -16.02
C GLY A 283 9.60 3.95 -17.02
N ASP A 284 9.23 3.88 -18.30
CA ASP A 284 9.88 4.65 -19.38
C ASP A 284 9.21 6.01 -19.66
N PHE A 285 8.25 6.43 -18.82
CA PHE A 285 7.48 7.68 -18.94
C PHE A 285 6.60 7.78 -20.21
N LYS A 286 6.32 6.66 -20.89
CA LYS A 286 5.47 6.64 -22.11
C LYS A 286 4.16 5.88 -21.85
N PRO A 287 3.06 6.17 -22.57
CA PRO A 287 1.78 5.46 -22.42
C PRO A 287 1.93 3.94 -22.52
N PRO A 288 1.08 3.13 -21.86
CA PRO A 288 -0.01 3.53 -20.98
C PRO A 288 0.43 3.70 -19.51
N LEU A 289 -0.45 4.29 -18.69
CA LEU A 289 -0.42 4.07 -17.24
C LEU A 289 -1.13 2.74 -16.93
N ALA A 290 -0.39 1.76 -16.42
CA ALA A 290 -0.93 0.47 -16.01
C ALA A 290 -1.22 0.44 -14.51
N VAL A 291 -2.49 0.46 -14.12
CA VAL A 291 -2.91 0.35 -12.71
C VAL A 291 -3.19 -1.11 -12.38
N TYR A 292 -2.63 -1.59 -11.28
CA TYR A 292 -2.85 -2.93 -10.75
C TYR A 292 -3.36 -2.87 -9.31
N PHE A 293 -4.54 -3.44 -9.08
CA PHE A 293 -5.10 -3.65 -7.76
C PHE A 293 -4.74 -5.06 -7.29
N ALA A 294 -4.09 -5.15 -6.13
CA ALA A 294 -3.72 -6.40 -5.49
C ALA A 294 -4.95 -7.26 -5.15
N GLY A 295 -4.72 -8.57 -5.11
CA GLY A 295 -5.68 -9.54 -4.59
C GLY A 295 -5.79 -9.50 -3.07
N TYR A 296 -6.62 -10.39 -2.53
CA TYR A 296 -6.73 -10.58 -1.09
C TYR A 296 -5.40 -11.10 -0.51
N ARG A 297 -4.93 -10.48 0.58
CA ARG A 297 -3.70 -10.89 1.25
C ARG A 297 -3.65 -10.47 2.73
N PRO A 298 -3.46 -11.42 3.67
CA PRO A 298 -3.28 -11.07 5.08
C PRO A 298 -1.99 -10.33 5.39
N ALA A 299 -0.88 -10.74 4.76
CA ALA A 299 0.38 -10.02 4.84
C ALA A 299 0.31 -8.75 3.99
N GLU A 300 0.57 -7.60 4.59
CA GLU A 300 0.43 -6.30 3.95
C GLU A 300 1.59 -5.96 3.01
N GLY A 301 1.32 -5.04 2.09
CA GLY A 301 2.28 -4.55 1.11
C GLY A 301 1.81 -4.79 -0.32
N PHE A 302 2.65 -4.39 -1.28
CA PHE A 302 2.27 -4.43 -2.69
C PHE A 302 2.40 -5.82 -3.30
N GLU A 303 1.46 -6.18 -4.16
CA GLU A 303 1.50 -7.37 -5.02
C GLU A 303 1.84 -6.94 -6.46
N GLY A 304 2.42 -7.83 -7.25
CA GLY A 304 2.55 -7.63 -8.70
C GLY A 304 3.68 -6.70 -9.13
N TYR A 305 4.56 -6.22 -8.24
CA TYR A 305 5.63 -5.28 -8.60
C TYR A 305 6.48 -5.75 -9.79
N PHE A 306 7.05 -6.96 -9.73
CA PHE A 306 7.88 -7.48 -10.83
C PHE A 306 7.07 -7.76 -12.09
N MET A 307 5.83 -8.23 -11.93
CA MET A 307 4.90 -8.45 -13.05
C MET A 307 4.66 -7.14 -13.81
N MET A 308 4.32 -6.07 -13.10
CA MET A 308 4.04 -4.76 -13.69
C MET A 308 5.32 -4.08 -14.21
N LYS A 309 6.45 -4.20 -13.50
CA LYS A 309 7.75 -3.67 -13.93
C LYS A 309 8.20 -4.28 -15.26
N ASN A 310 7.96 -5.57 -15.48
CA ASN A 310 8.34 -6.26 -16.70
C ASN A 310 7.52 -5.85 -17.93
N LEU A 311 6.39 -5.14 -17.76
CA LEU A 311 5.62 -4.56 -18.88
C LEU A 311 6.29 -3.32 -19.50
N GLY A 312 7.28 -2.73 -18.80
CA GLY A 312 8.10 -1.64 -19.32
C GLY A 312 7.41 -0.26 -19.44
N CYS A 313 6.15 -0.14 -19.03
CA CYS A 313 5.41 1.12 -18.97
C CYS A 313 5.31 1.67 -17.53
N PRO A 314 4.92 2.94 -17.34
CA PRO A 314 4.55 3.48 -16.03
C PRO A 314 3.44 2.65 -15.39
N PHE A 315 3.52 2.41 -14.09
CA PHE A 315 2.50 1.64 -13.39
C PHE A 315 2.19 2.17 -11.99
N LEU A 316 0.99 1.87 -11.51
CA LEU A 316 0.50 2.20 -10.18
C LEU A 316 -0.01 0.92 -9.52
N LEU A 317 0.48 0.61 -8.33
CA LEU A 317 0.01 -0.51 -7.52
C LEU A 317 -0.89 0.02 -6.42
N PHE A 318 -2.00 -0.67 -6.16
CA PHE A 318 -2.85 -0.44 -4.99
C PHE A 318 -2.94 -1.72 -4.15
N SER A 319 -2.93 -1.60 -2.82
CA SER A 319 -3.20 -2.69 -1.88
C SER A 319 -4.17 -2.24 -0.81
N ASP A 320 -5.12 -3.09 -0.45
CA ASP A 320 -6.10 -2.83 0.61
C ASP A 320 -5.71 -3.61 1.88
N PRO A 321 -5.17 -2.93 2.92
CA PRO A 321 -4.75 -3.56 4.17
C PRO A 321 -5.91 -3.80 5.16
N ARG A 322 -7.15 -3.39 4.87
CA ARG A 322 -8.25 -3.45 5.86
C ARG A 322 -8.76 -4.87 6.08
N LEU A 323 -9.46 -5.09 7.19
CA LEU A 323 -10.00 -6.40 7.58
C LEU A 323 -8.91 -7.49 7.58
N GLU A 324 -9.25 -8.75 7.30
CA GLU A 324 -8.27 -9.83 7.26
C GLU A 324 -7.22 -9.65 6.16
N GLY A 325 -7.64 -9.28 4.95
CA GLY A 325 -6.73 -9.17 3.80
C GLY A 325 -7.26 -8.31 2.66
N GLY A 326 -8.15 -7.36 2.96
CA GLY A 326 -8.71 -6.40 2.03
C GLY A 326 -10.24 -6.33 2.06
N ALA A 327 -10.78 -5.13 1.84
CA ALA A 327 -12.20 -4.81 1.81
C ALA A 327 -12.68 -4.39 0.41
N PHE A 328 -12.09 -4.99 -0.62
CA PHE A 328 -12.43 -4.78 -2.04
C PHE A 328 -12.30 -3.31 -2.50
N TYR A 329 -11.48 -2.51 -1.80
CA TYR A 329 -11.25 -1.09 -2.08
C TYR A 329 -12.51 -0.21 -1.97
N LEU A 330 -13.64 -0.77 -1.53
CA LEU A 330 -14.84 -0.01 -1.21
C LEU A 330 -14.69 0.65 0.16
N GLY A 331 -15.33 1.78 0.37
CA GLY A 331 -15.33 2.41 1.68
C GLY A 331 -16.22 3.65 1.71
N SER A 332 -15.77 4.65 2.48
CA SER A 332 -16.37 5.97 2.44
C SER A 332 -16.18 6.60 1.06
N GLU A 333 -17.06 7.55 0.71
CA GLU A 333 -16.91 8.35 -0.51
C GLU A 333 -15.56 9.08 -0.55
N GLU A 334 -15.04 9.51 0.60
CA GLU A 334 -13.73 10.14 0.73
C GLU A 334 -12.61 9.19 0.29
N LEU A 335 -12.62 7.94 0.78
CA LEU A 335 -11.59 6.96 0.43
C LEU A 335 -11.63 6.60 -1.06
N GLU A 336 -12.83 6.34 -1.59
CA GLU A 336 -13.01 6.00 -3.00
C GLU A 336 -12.63 7.17 -3.92
N ASN A 337 -12.93 8.41 -3.52
CA ASN A 337 -12.48 9.60 -4.26
C ASN A 337 -10.98 9.73 -4.24
N LYS A 338 -10.31 9.49 -3.10
CA LYS A 338 -8.84 9.50 -3.02
C LYS A 338 -8.18 8.47 -3.94
N ILE A 339 -8.76 7.28 -4.12
CA ILE A 339 -8.27 6.31 -5.11
C ILE A 339 -8.35 6.88 -6.53
N LYS A 340 -9.52 7.42 -6.92
CA LYS A 340 -9.72 8.03 -8.24
C LYS A 340 -8.80 9.23 -8.46
N GLU A 341 -8.70 10.12 -7.48
CA GLU A 341 -7.81 11.29 -7.52
C GLU A 341 -6.35 10.87 -7.66
N THR A 342 -5.92 9.79 -7.02
CA THR A 342 -4.56 9.26 -7.16
C THR A 342 -4.30 8.76 -8.58
N ILE A 343 -5.23 8.02 -9.18
CA ILE A 343 -5.11 7.57 -10.57
C ILE A 343 -5.07 8.78 -11.52
N GLN A 344 -5.97 9.75 -11.34
CA GLN A 344 -6.04 10.96 -12.15
C GLN A 344 -4.76 11.80 -12.02
N TYR A 345 -4.24 11.95 -10.80
CA TYR A 345 -2.99 12.65 -10.54
C TYR A 345 -1.84 12.05 -11.36
N TYR A 346 -1.71 10.71 -11.40
CA TYR A 346 -0.63 10.09 -12.18
C TYR A 346 -0.86 10.09 -13.68
N LEU A 347 -2.11 10.14 -14.16
CA LEU A 347 -2.41 10.46 -15.56
C LEU A 347 -1.91 11.87 -15.90
N ASP A 348 -2.28 12.87 -15.11
CA ASP A 348 -1.86 14.27 -15.31
C ASP A 348 -0.33 14.42 -15.18
N TYR A 349 0.26 13.72 -14.21
CA TYR A 349 1.71 13.67 -14.00
C TYR A 349 2.46 13.18 -15.23
N LEU A 350 1.92 12.17 -15.94
CA LEU A 350 2.50 11.63 -17.16
C LEU A 350 2.05 12.39 -18.44
N GLY A 351 1.09 13.32 -18.33
CA GLY A 351 0.48 13.97 -19.49
C GLY A 351 -0.40 13.03 -20.31
N LEU A 352 -1.05 12.07 -19.65
CA LEU A 352 -1.88 11.03 -20.22
C LEU A 352 -3.37 11.28 -19.96
N THR A 353 -4.24 10.56 -20.67
CA THR A 353 -5.69 10.59 -20.48
C THR A 353 -6.24 9.21 -20.16
N SER A 354 -7.55 9.08 -19.89
CA SER A 354 -8.18 7.76 -19.72
C SER A 354 -8.01 6.83 -20.93
N LYS A 355 -7.79 7.38 -22.13
CA LYS A 355 -7.48 6.63 -23.36
C LYS A 355 -6.10 5.96 -23.35
N ASP A 356 -5.29 6.29 -22.36
CA ASP A 356 -3.95 5.75 -22.09
C ASP A 356 -3.90 4.99 -20.76
N LEU A 357 -5.06 4.70 -20.16
CA LEU A 357 -5.18 4.00 -18.89
C LEU A 357 -5.51 2.52 -19.12
N ILE A 358 -4.84 1.64 -18.38
CA ILE A 358 -5.24 0.24 -18.21
C ILE A 358 -5.50 0.01 -16.73
N LEU A 359 -6.70 -0.46 -16.37
CA LEU A 359 -7.01 -0.93 -15.01
C LEU A 359 -6.98 -2.45 -14.98
N SER A 360 -6.36 -3.02 -13.95
CA SER A 360 -6.19 -4.47 -13.89
C SER A 360 -6.08 -5.03 -12.48
N GLY A 361 -6.41 -6.32 -12.36
CA GLY A 361 -6.31 -7.03 -11.09
C GLY A 361 -6.68 -8.50 -11.22
N LEU A 362 -6.39 -9.26 -10.16
CA LEU A 362 -6.70 -10.68 -10.04
C LEU A 362 -7.55 -10.92 -8.79
N SER A 363 -8.53 -11.81 -8.86
CA SER A 363 -9.44 -12.12 -7.74
C SER A 363 -10.05 -10.84 -7.12
N MET A 364 -9.78 -10.52 -5.84
CA MET A 364 -10.26 -9.29 -5.19
C MET A 364 -9.94 -8.01 -5.98
N GLY A 365 -8.76 -7.93 -6.62
CA GLY A 365 -8.35 -6.77 -7.41
C GLY A 365 -9.16 -6.58 -8.70
N THR A 366 -9.95 -7.58 -9.12
CA THR A 366 -10.84 -7.42 -10.29
C THR A 366 -12.00 -6.48 -10.01
N PHE A 367 -12.51 -6.48 -8.77
CA PHE A 367 -13.61 -5.62 -8.36
C PHE A 367 -13.30 -4.13 -8.55
N PRO A 368 -12.25 -3.54 -7.95
CA PRO A 368 -11.90 -2.14 -8.18
C PRO A 368 -11.53 -1.86 -9.64
N SER A 369 -10.90 -2.83 -10.34
CA SER A 369 -10.55 -2.66 -11.75
C SER A 369 -11.78 -2.42 -12.63
N LEU A 370 -12.86 -3.15 -12.35
CA LEU A 370 -14.14 -3.00 -13.04
C LEU A 370 -14.93 -1.79 -12.50
N TYR A 371 -15.02 -1.66 -11.18
CA TYR A 371 -15.82 -0.64 -10.49
C TYR A 371 -15.30 0.78 -10.75
N TYR A 372 -14.00 1.04 -10.57
CA TYR A 372 -13.40 2.32 -10.92
C TYR A 372 -13.20 2.48 -12.43
N GLY A 373 -13.16 1.38 -13.19
CA GLY A 373 -13.22 1.42 -14.65
C GLY A 373 -14.42 2.19 -15.16
N ALA A 374 -15.56 2.12 -14.45
CA ALA A 374 -16.75 2.90 -14.77
C ALA A 374 -16.57 4.42 -14.60
N ALA A 375 -15.64 4.87 -13.76
CA ALA A 375 -15.38 6.30 -13.55
C ALA A 375 -14.40 6.88 -14.59
N PHE A 376 -13.54 6.04 -15.16
CA PHE A 376 -12.50 6.47 -16.10
C PHE A 376 -12.81 6.16 -17.55
N GLU A 377 -13.64 5.14 -17.82
CA GLU A 377 -13.88 4.62 -19.18
C GLU A 377 -12.54 4.35 -19.90
N PRO A 378 -11.65 3.52 -19.31
CA PRO A 378 -10.26 3.41 -19.73
C PRO A 378 -10.13 2.73 -21.10
N ARG A 379 -8.92 2.78 -21.68
CA ARG A 379 -8.59 2.01 -22.90
C ARG A 379 -8.82 0.52 -22.70
N ALA A 380 -8.43 -0.01 -21.54
CA ALA A 380 -8.64 -1.41 -21.24
C ALA A 380 -8.87 -1.68 -19.75
N VAL A 381 -9.67 -2.71 -19.50
CA VAL A 381 -9.82 -3.35 -18.18
C VAL A 381 -9.44 -4.81 -18.33
N ILE A 382 -8.38 -5.24 -17.63
CA ILE A 382 -7.84 -6.60 -17.75
C ILE A 382 -7.96 -7.28 -16.40
N VAL A 383 -8.78 -8.33 -16.31
CA VAL A 383 -9.11 -8.99 -15.05
C VAL A 383 -8.99 -10.50 -15.16
N GLY A 384 -8.45 -11.11 -14.11
CA GLY A 384 -8.40 -12.56 -13.94
C GLY A 384 -9.20 -13.01 -12.72
N LYS A 385 -10.06 -14.01 -12.91
CA LYS A 385 -10.99 -14.53 -11.90
C LYS A 385 -11.93 -13.43 -11.38
N PRO A 386 -12.77 -12.86 -12.26
CA PRO A 386 -13.57 -11.67 -11.96
C PRO A 386 -14.53 -11.91 -10.79
N LEU A 387 -14.57 -10.96 -9.86
CA LEU A 387 -15.48 -10.88 -8.73
C LEU A 387 -16.21 -9.52 -8.81
N ALA A 388 -17.54 -9.55 -8.90
CA ALA A 388 -18.39 -8.37 -9.06
C ALA A 388 -19.52 -8.32 -8.01
N ASN A 389 -19.94 -9.48 -7.51
CA ASN A 389 -21.10 -9.66 -6.65
C ASN A 389 -20.67 -10.06 -5.23
N ILE A 390 -20.10 -9.13 -4.46
CA ILE A 390 -19.60 -9.40 -3.10
C ILE A 390 -20.70 -9.89 -2.16
N GLY A 391 -21.92 -9.37 -2.28
CA GLY A 391 -23.07 -9.85 -1.52
C GLY A 391 -23.47 -11.27 -1.90
N THR A 392 -23.41 -11.63 -3.18
CA THR A 392 -23.58 -13.02 -3.62
C THR A 392 -22.47 -13.93 -3.05
N ILE A 393 -21.21 -13.49 -3.01
CA ILE A 393 -20.11 -14.26 -2.39
C ILE A 393 -20.42 -14.54 -0.92
N ALA A 394 -20.83 -13.52 -0.16
CA ALA A 394 -21.24 -13.68 1.25
C ALA A 394 -22.44 -14.62 1.41
N ARG A 395 -23.45 -14.52 0.53
CA ARG A 395 -24.62 -15.42 0.55
C ARG A 395 -24.19 -16.88 0.33
N ARG A 396 -23.34 -17.12 -0.65
CA ARG A 396 -22.83 -18.47 -0.99
C ARG A 396 -21.98 -19.04 0.14
N GLY A 397 -21.12 -18.22 0.76
CA GLY A 397 -20.29 -18.63 1.90
C GLY A 397 -21.10 -19.20 3.07
N ARG A 398 -22.37 -18.79 3.23
CA ARG A 398 -23.25 -19.31 4.31
C ARG A 398 -23.86 -20.68 4.01
N LEU A 399 -24.19 -20.97 2.75
CA LEU A 399 -25.07 -22.09 2.39
C LEU A 399 -24.48 -23.06 1.36
N GLU A 400 -23.82 -22.52 0.32
CA GLU A 400 -23.46 -23.26 -0.89
C GLU A 400 -21.95 -23.58 -0.95
N ALA A 401 -21.13 -22.71 -0.37
CA ALA A 401 -19.68 -22.78 -0.43
C ALA A 401 -19.03 -22.41 0.93
N PRO A 402 -19.39 -23.08 2.04
CA PRO A 402 -18.83 -22.76 3.35
C PRO A 402 -17.31 -22.97 3.37
N GLY A 403 -16.59 -22.00 3.92
CA GLY A 403 -15.14 -22.04 4.05
C GLY A 403 -14.35 -21.61 2.81
N VAL A 404 -15.01 -21.19 1.72
CA VAL A 404 -14.30 -20.69 0.53
C VAL A 404 -13.71 -19.29 0.75
N PHE A 405 -14.49 -18.37 1.32
CA PHE A 405 -14.02 -17.01 1.63
C PHE A 405 -14.81 -16.38 2.78
N ASN A 406 -14.44 -16.74 4.01
CA ASN A 406 -15.17 -16.30 5.21
C ASN A 406 -15.11 -14.78 5.43
N THR A 407 -14.02 -14.13 5.02
CA THR A 407 -13.87 -12.67 5.11
C THR A 407 -14.99 -11.91 4.39
N SER A 408 -15.70 -12.52 3.44
CA SER A 408 -16.85 -11.89 2.77
C SER A 408 -17.95 -11.46 3.75
N PHE A 409 -18.10 -12.12 4.91
CA PHE A 409 -19.08 -11.70 5.92
C PHE A 409 -18.70 -10.39 6.59
N ASP A 410 -17.41 -10.23 6.92
CA ASP A 410 -16.88 -9.00 7.50
C ASP A 410 -16.90 -7.89 6.45
N VAL A 411 -16.53 -8.17 5.19
CA VAL A 411 -16.66 -7.21 4.09
C VAL A 411 -18.10 -6.76 3.92
N LEU A 412 -19.07 -7.68 3.89
CA LEU A 412 -20.49 -7.34 3.77
C LEU A 412 -20.93 -6.41 4.90
N LYS A 413 -20.60 -6.77 6.13
CA LYS A 413 -20.97 -6.00 7.32
C LYS A 413 -20.29 -4.63 7.34
N HIS A 414 -19.00 -4.58 7.04
CA HIS A 414 -18.21 -3.35 6.99
C HIS A 414 -18.76 -2.38 5.93
N GLN A 415 -19.16 -2.88 4.76
CA GLN A 415 -19.66 -2.04 3.66
C GLN A 415 -21.13 -1.62 3.79
N THR A 416 -21.95 -2.37 4.52
CA THR A 416 -23.41 -2.18 4.53
C THR A 416 -24.01 -1.96 5.92
N GLY A 417 -23.23 -2.17 6.98
CA GLY A 417 -23.69 -2.14 8.36
C GLY A 417 -24.47 -3.39 8.81
N GLY A 418 -24.71 -4.37 7.92
CA GLY A 418 -25.55 -5.53 8.22
C GLY A 418 -25.23 -6.78 7.42
N VAL A 419 -26.00 -7.84 7.65
CA VAL A 419 -25.76 -9.19 7.07
C VAL A 419 -27.02 -9.86 6.52
N SER A 420 -28.09 -9.09 6.32
CA SER A 420 -29.36 -9.62 5.75
C SER A 420 -29.24 -9.83 4.24
N TYR A 421 -30.20 -10.56 3.65
CA TYR A 421 -30.29 -10.69 2.19
C TYR A 421 -30.41 -9.33 1.48
N GLN A 422 -31.09 -8.36 2.08
CA GLN A 422 -31.15 -7.00 1.53
C GLN A 422 -29.76 -6.36 1.47
N HIS A 423 -28.95 -6.48 2.52
CA HIS A 423 -27.58 -5.95 2.51
C HIS A 423 -26.72 -6.63 1.43
N MET A 424 -26.89 -7.94 1.22
CA MET A 424 -26.20 -8.68 0.16
C MET A 424 -26.61 -8.14 -1.23
N ASP A 425 -27.90 -8.00 -1.47
CA ASP A 425 -28.40 -7.49 -2.74
C ASP A 425 -27.99 -6.02 -2.96
N ASP A 426 -28.03 -5.18 -1.93
CA ASP A 426 -27.60 -3.78 -1.98
C ASP A 426 -26.11 -3.65 -2.34
N LEU A 427 -25.26 -4.52 -1.79
CA LEU A 427 -23.83 -4.53 -2.10
C LEU A 427 -23.55 -4.95 -3.54
N ASP A 428 -24.25 -5.97 -4.05
CA ASP A 428 -24.17 -6.35 -5.47
C ASP A 428 -24.67 -5.20 -6.37
N GLN A 429 -25.78 -4.54 -5.99
CA GLN A 429 -26.33 -3.41 -6.74
C GLN A 429 -25.42 -2.18 -6.69
N ARG A 430 -24.65 -1.95 -5.62
CA ARG A 430 -23.65 -0.86 -5.57
C ARG A 430 -22.66 -0.99 -6.72
N PHE A 431 -22.17 -2.19 -7.00
CA PHE A 431 -21.31 -2.45 -8.16
C PHE A 431 -22.04 -2.20 -9.48
N TRP A 432 -23.17 -2.89 -9.70
CA TRP A 432 -23.85 -2.87 -11.01
C TRP A 432 -24.47 -1.51 -11.34
N ASN A 433 -24.95 -0.76 -10.36
CA ASN A 433 -25.49 0.59 -10.55
C ASN A 433 -24.41 1.57 -11.00
N THR A 434 -23.15 1.36 -10.59
CA THR A 434 -22.01 2.15 -11.04
C THR A 434 -21.54 1.65 -12.41
N PHE A 435 -21.29 0.35 -12.55
CA PHE A 435 -20.75 -0.25 -13.77
C PHE A 435 -21.64 -0.02 -15.00
N LYS A 436 -22.97 -0.18 -14.85
CA LYS A 436 -23.92 -0.08 -15.97
C LYS A 436 -24.17 1.35 -16.47
N LYS A 437 -23.66 2.38 -15.77
CA LYS A 437 -23.80 3.78 -16.17
C LYS A 437 -22.69 4.27 -17.09
N ALA A 438 -21.57 3.55 -17.17
CA ALA A 438 -20.40 3.96 -17.92
C ALA A 438 -20.53 3.68 -19.42
N ASP A 439 -19.87 4.51 -20.23
CA ASP A 439 -19.69 4.29 -21.66
C ASP A 439 -18.41 3.49 -21.91
N PHE A 440 -18.57 2.20 -22.19
CA PHE A 440 -17.47 1.30 -22.51
C PHE A 440 -17.27 1.08 -24.01
N THR A 441 -17.87 1.90 -24.89
CA THR A 441 -17.76 1.73 -26.35
C THR A 441 -16.33 1.72 -26.87
N GLN A 442 -15.40 2.37 -26.16
CA GLN A 442 -13.98 2.44 -26.52
C GLN A 442 -13.07 1.60 -25.61
N THR A 443 -13.65 0.78 -24.72
CA THR A 443 -12.91 -0.02 -23.75
C THR A 443 -12.75 -1.46 -24.24
N THR A 444 -11.53 -1.99 -24.14
CA THR A 444 -11.26 -3.42 -24.32
C THR A 444 -11.23 -4.15 -22.98
N PHE A 445 -12.06 -5.18 -22.82
CA PHE A 445 -12.06 -6.05 -21.65
C PHE A 445 -11.28 -7.33 -21.92
N GLY A 446 -10.26 -7.61 -21.12
CA GLY A 446 -9.57 -8.91 -21.07
C GLY A 446 -10.05 -9.73 -19.87
N LEU A 447 -10.78 -10.81 -20.10
CA LEU A 447 -11.44 -11.62 -19.06
C LEU A 447 -10.86 -13.04 -19.01
N SER A 448 -9.94 -13.29 -18.08
CA SER A 448 -9.43 -14.64 -17.79
C SER A 448 -10.23 -15.24 -16.64
N TYR A 449 -11.22 -16.11 -16.90
CA TYR A 449 -12.18 -16.55 -15.88
C TYR A 449 -12.08 -18.04 -15.54
N MET A 450 -12.65 -18.43 -14.40
CA MET A 450 -12.78 -19.83 -14.00
C MET A 450 -14.16 -20.36 -14.41
N LYS A 451 -14.21 -21.52 -15.05
CA LYS A 451 -15.46 -22.11 -15.53
C LYS A 451 -16.33 -22.66 -14.40
N ASP A 452 -15.68 -23.14 -13.34
CA ASP A 452 -16.34 -23.75 -12.18
C ASP A 452 -16.21 -22.83 -10.94
N GLU A 453 -16.26 -21.51 -11.16
CA GLU A 453 -16.11 -20.46 -10.14
C GLU A 453 -17.06 -20.66 -8.95
N ASP A 454 -16.49 -20.88 -7.77
CA ASP A 454 -17.20 -21.25 -6.55
C ASP A 454 -17.48 -20.07 -5.61
N MET A 455 -16.80 -18.91 -5.79
CA MET A 455 -17.09 -17.67 -5.08
C MET A 455 -18.18 -16.85 -5.78
N ASP A 456 -17.89 -16.34 -6.98
CA ASP A 456 -18.82 -15.49 -7.74
C ASP A 456 -19.19 -16.14 -9.08
N SER A 457 -19.98 -17.22 -8.98
CA SER A 457 -20.33 -18.10 -10.10
C SER A 457 -21.08 -17.40 -11.25
N ARG A 458 -21.49 -16.14 -11.09
CA ARG A 458 -22.26 -15.38 -12.09
C ARG A 458 -21.51 -14.17 -12.66
N ALA A 459 -20.35 -13.81 -12.11
CA ALA A 459 -19.61 -12.61 -12.51
C ALA A 459 -19.36 -12.56 -14.02
N TYR A 460 -18.74 -13.61 -14.58
CA TYR A 460 -18.38 -13.66 -15.99
C TYR A 460 -19.59 -13.51 -16.91
N ASP A 461 -20.63 -14.33 -16.70
CA ASP A 461 -21.82 -14.33 -17.56
C ASP A 461 -22.54 -12.98 -17.52
N GLN A 462 -22.70 -12.37 -16.33
CA GLN A 462 -23.32 -11.06 -16.19
C GLN A 462 -22.49 -9.93 -16.81
N LEU A 463 -21.16 -9.98 -16.68
CA LEU A 463 -20.26 -9.02 -17.31
C LEU A 463 -20.39 -9.10 -18.84
N VAL A 464 -20.30 -10.30 -19.41
CA VAL A 464 -20.42 -10.49 -20.86
C VAL A 464 -21.80 -10.11 -21.37
N GLU A 465 -22.86 -10.52 -20.70
CA GLU A 465 -24.24 -10.17 -21.04
C GLU A 465 -24.38 -8.64 -21.13
N HIS A 466 -23.92 -7.90 -20.13
CA HIS A 466 -23.99 -6.45 -20.15
C HIS A 466 -23.10 -5.82 -21.24
N LEU A 467 -21.82 -6.21 -21.31
CA LEU A 467 -20.83 -5.61 -22.21
C LEU A 467 -21.14 -5.86 -23.70
N CYS A 468 -21.79 -6.97 -24.04
CA CYS A 468 -22.26 -7.24 -25.41
C CYS A 468 -23.21 -6.15 -25.93
N TYR A 469 -23.93 -5.45 -25.05
CA TYR A 469 -24.84 -4.37 -25.43
C TYR A 469 -24.21 -2.97 -25.40
N THR A 470 -22.98 -2.82 -24.91
CA THR A 470 -22.30 -1.51 -24.82
C THR A 470 -21.40 -1.22 -26.03
N GLY A 471 -21.10 -2.22 -26.87
CA GLY A 471 -20.14 -2.09 -27.97
C GLY A 471 -18.68 -2.24 -27.53
N ALA A 472 -18.43 -2.59 -26.26
CA ALA A 472 -17.09 -2.89 -25.76
C ALA A 472 -16.46 -4.09 -26.47
N LYS A 473 -15.14 -4.07 -26.64
CA LYS A 473 -14.40 -5.23 -27.19
C LYS A 473 -14.11 -6.22 -26.07
N ILE A 474 -14.55 -7.46 -26.22
CA ILE A 474 -14.36 -8.50 -25.19
C ILE A 474 -13.37 -9.55 -25.71
N LEU A 475 -12.24 -9.70 -25.01
CA LEU A 475 -11.31 -10.81 -25.11
C LEU A 475 -11.56 -11.71 -23.89
N SER A 476 -11.89 -12.98 -24.09
CA SER A 476 -12.14 -13.86 -22.94
C SER A 476 -11.57 -15.26 -23.11
N LYS A 477 -11.13 -15.84 -21.98
CA LYS A 477 -10.66 -17.21 -21.90
C LYS A 477 -11.09 -17.84 -20.57
N GLY A 478 -11.77 -18.97 -20.67
CA GLY A 478 -12.13 -19.79 -19.51
C GLY A 478 -11.09 -20.88 -19.23
N THR A 479 -10.70 -21.00 -17.95
CA THR A 479 -9.88 -22.08 -17.39
C THR A 479 -10.79 -23.00 -16.57
N SER A 480 -10.65 -24.31 -16.71
CA SER A 480 -11.46 -25.26 -15.92
C SER A 480 -11.00 -25.30 -14.46
N GLY A 481 -11.92 -25.56 -13.53
CA GLY A 481 -11.64 -25.58 -12.10
C GLY A 481 -12.30 -24.42 -11.34
N ARG A 482 -12.25 -24.53 -10.02
CA ARG A 482 -12.75 -23.57 -9.03
C ARG A 482 -11.80 -22.38 -8.89
N HIS A 483 -12.15 -21.38 -8.07
CA HIS A 483 -11.43 -20.11 -8.04
C HIS A 483 -9.91 -20.24 -7.91
N ASN A 484 -9.42 -21.17 -7.08
CA ASN A 484 -7.99 -21.33 -6.80
C ASN A 484 -7.31 -22.46 -7.60
N ASP A 485 -8.07 -23.19 -8.42
CA ASP A 485 -7.53 -24.22 -9.29
C ASP A 485 -6.79 -23.58 -10.49
N ASP A 486 -5.73 -24.24 -10.99
CA ASP A 486 -4.91 -23.84 -12.16
C ASP A 486 -4.63 -22.32 -12.30
N THR A 487 -4.22 -21.71 -11.19
CA THR A 487 -3.94 -20.27 -11.13
C THR A 487 -2.88 -19.83 -12.15
N ALA A 488 -1.89 -20.68 -12.44
CA ALA A 488 -0.83 -20.39 -13.40
C ALA A 488 -1.38 -20.14 -14.82
N THR A 489 -2.28 -20.99 -15.31
CA THR A 489 -2.92 -20.79 -16.61
C THR A 489 -3.76 -19.52 -16.64
N ASN A 490 -4.51 -19.24 -15.58
CA ASN A 490 -5.32 -18.02 -15.51
C ASN A 490 -4.46 -16.75 -15.59
N VAL A 491 -3.36 -16.71 -14.82
CA VAL A 491 -2.38 -15.60 -14.84
C VAL A 491 -1.68 -15.48 -16.20
N ALA A 492 -1.35 -16.60 -16.85
CA ALA A 492 -0.76 -16.57 -18.19
C ALA A 492 -1.69 -15.90 -19.21
N TRP A 493 -3.00 -16.17 -19.15
CA TRP A 493 -3.98 -15.49 -20.02
C TRP A 493 -4.20 -14.03 -19.65
N PHE A 494 -4.20 -13.68 -18.37
CA PHE A 494 -4.21 -12.29 -17.91
C PHE A 494 -3.05 -11.49 -18.52
N LEU A 495 -1.83 -12.03 -18.44
CA LEU A 495 -0.64 -11.43 -19.04
C LEU A 495 -0.69 -11.40 -20.57
N HIS A 496 -1.25 -12.44 -21.18
CA HIS A 496 -1.44 -12.48 -22.63
C HIS A 496 -2.37 -11.37 -23.12
N PHE A 497 -3.49 -11.11 -22.42
CA PHE A 497 -4.35 -9.97 -22.75
C PHE A 497 -3.66 -8.64 -22.55
N TYR A 498 -2.80 -8.51 -21.53
CA TYR A 498 -1.93 -7.36 -21.36
C TYR A 498 -1.04 -7.14 -22.58
N SER A 499 -0.30 -8.18 -23.00
CA SER A 499 0.57 -8.12 -24.18
C SER A 499 -0.20 -7.76 -25.45
N MET A 500 -1.39 -8.34 -25.65
CA MET A 500 -2.25 -8.00 -26.80
C MET A 500 -2.62 -6.51 -26.83
N VAL A 501 -3.08 -5.95 -25.71
CA VAL A 501 -3.46 -4.54 -25.60
C VAL A 501 -2.26 -3.62 -25.75
N LEU A 502 -1.15 -3.93 -25.08
CA LEU A 502 0.11 -3.19 -25.19
C LEU A 502 0.62 -3.18 -26.64
N GLY A 503 0.56 -4.32 -27.34
CA GLY A 503 0.93 -4.45 -28.73
C GLY A 503 0.01 -3.68 -29.68
N SER A 504 -1.30 -3.88 -29.60
CA SER A 504 -2.24 -3.31 -30.58
C SER A 504 -2.54 -1.84 -30.36
N GLU A 505 -2.61 -1.38 -29.12
CA GLU A 505 -3.06 -0.01 -28.78
C GLU A 505 -1.89 0.95 -28.51
N PHE A 506 -0.74 0.43 -28.06
CA PHE A 506 0.39 1.25 -27.59
C PHE A 506 1.71 0.99 -28.31
N GLY A 507 1.75 0.05 -29.28
CA GLY A 507 2.96 -0.27 -30.03
C GLY A 507 4.08 -0.90 -29.17
N ARG A 508 3.71 -1.53 -28.05
CA ARG A 508 4.61 -2.17 -27.06
C ARG A 508 4.64 -3.71 -27.18
N GLY A 509 4.47 -4.23 -28.39
CA GLY A 509 4.54 -5.68 -28.64
C GLY A 509 5.93 -6.25 -28.41
N ASP A 510 6.01 -7.57 -28.25
CA ASP A 510 7.28 -8.29 -28.12
C ASP A 510 8.22 -7.91 -29.27
N LYS A 511 9.41 -7.39 -28.93
CA LYS A 511 10.54 -7.31 -29.85
C LYS A 511 11.30 -8.62 -29.87
#